data_AF-A0A4Y8BRE9-F1
#
_entry.id   AF-A0A4Y8BRE9-F1
#
_cell.length_a   1.000
_cell.length_b   1.000
_cell.length_c   1.000
_cell.angle_alpha   90.00
_cell.angle_beta   90.00
_cell.angle_gamma   90.00
#
_symmetry.space_group_name_H-M   'P 1'
#
loop_
_entity.id
_entity.type
_entity.pdbx_description
1 polymer ?
#
loop_
_entity_poly.entity_id
_entity_poly.type
_entity_poly.pdbx_seq_one_letter_code
_entity_poly.pdbx_strand_id
1 'polypeptide(L)' 'MYEKKDLRVLQIIQKAREFSDPDLLNENLLAQLVNTPLKPIKNKNKQKIIQSLNELIKAKEKALLSNK' A
#
# COMPACT_ATOMS: atom_id res chain seq x y z
N MET A 1 22.01 23.31 -3.82
CA MET A 1 20.57 23.54 -4.09
C MET A 1 19.83 22.37 -3.46
N TYR A 2 19.08 22.57 -2.38
CA TYR A 2 18.40 21.47 -1.70
C TYR A 2 17.15 21.09 -2.51
N GLU A 3 17.10 19.86 -3.03
CA GLU A 3 15.89 19.33 -3.65
C GLU A 3 14.79 19.22 -2.59
N LYS A 4 13.65 19.85 -2.87
CA LYS A 4 12.48 19.77 -2.01
C LYS A 4 11.85 18.39 -2.17
N LYS A 5 12.13 17.48 -1.26
CA LYS A 5 11.59 16.10 -1.27
C LYS A 5 10.19 16.04 -0.66
N ASP A 6 9.33 15.18 -1.22
CA ASP A 6 7.99 14.91 -0.68
C ASP A 6 8.09 13.98 0.54
N LEU A 7 7.65 14.47 1.70
CA LEU A 7 7.72 13.74 2.96
C LEU A 7 6.96 12.40 2.90
N ARG A 8 5.86 12.33 2.14
CA ARG A 8 5.05 11.11 2.01
C ARG A 8 5.82 10.01 1.30
N VAL A 9 6.56 10.40 0.25
CA VAL A 9 7.41 9.48 -0.53
C VAL A 9 8.50 8.90 0.37
N LEU A 10 9.16 9.73 1.16
CA LEU A 10 10.20 9.30 2.10
C LEU A 10 9.67 8.34 3.17
N GLN A 11 8.48 8.59 3.70
CA GLN A 11 7.83 7.73 4.68
C GLN A 11 7.49 6.35 4.08
N ILE A 12 6.99 6.31 2.84
CA ILE A 12 6.70 5.04 2.15
C ILE A 12 8.00 4.24 1.94
N ILE A 13 9.07 4.88 1.46
CA ILE A 13 10.39 4.22 1.29
C ILE A 13 10.90 3.66 2.62
N GLN A 14 10.76 4.42 3.72
CA GLN A 14 11.17 3.95 5.04
C GLN A 14 10.41 2.67 5.43
N LYS A 15 9.08 2.63 5.25
CA LYS A 15 8.29 1.43 5.52
C LYS A 15 8.62 0.27 4.58
N ALA A 16 8.81 0.54 3.30
CA ALA A 16 9.22 -0.48 2.33
C ALA A 16 10.52 -1.17 2.76
N ARG A 17 11.49 -0.42 3.31
CA ARG A 17 12.71 -1.00 3.90
C ARG A 17 12.42 -1.88 5.12
N GLU A 18 11.53 -1.44 6.02
CA GLU A 18 11.12 -2.23 7.19
C GLU A 18 10.48 -3.57 6.80
N PHE A 19 9.73 -3.60 5.69
CA PHE A 19 9.03 -4.79 5.19
C PHE A 19 9.80 -5.57 4.11
N SER A 20 11.02 -5.16 3.77
CA SER A 20 11.81 -5.74 2.68
C SER A 20 11.05 -5.78 1.35
N ASP A 21 10.32 -4.71 1.04
CA ASP A 21 9.57 -4.51 -0.21
C ASP A 21 10.42 -3.63 -1.17
N PRO A 22 11.14 -4.23 -2.14
CA PRO A 22 12.02 -3.48 -3.04
C PRO A 22 11.24 -2.67 -4.09
N ASP A 23 9.99 -3.03 -4.40
CA ASP A 23 9.20 -2.39 -5.44
C ASP A 23 8.85 -0.94 -5.06
N LEU A 24 8.74 -0.67 -3.76
CA LEU A 24 8.46 0.64 -3.20
C LEU A 24 9.71 1.43 -2.77
N LEU A 25 10.91 1.07 -3.25
CA LEU A 25 12.14 1.83 -2.98
C LEU A 25 12.45 2.89 -4.05
N ASN A 26 11.68 2.92 -5.14
CA ASN A 26 11.89 3.88 -6.23
C ASN A 26 11.19 5.22 -5.93
N GLU A 27 11.97 6.23 -5.57
CA GLU A 27 11.49 7.58 -5.22
C GLU A 27 10.70 8.24 -6.36
N ASN A 28 11.15 8.10 -7.61
CA ASN A 28 10.47 8.69 -8.78
C ASN A 28 9.12 8.05 -9.03
N LEU A 29 9.05 6.71 -8.95
CA LEU A 29 7.79 5.98 -9.09
C LEU A 29 6.80 6.39 -8.01
N LEU A 30 7.25 6.43 -6.75
CA LEU A 30 6.40 6.82 -5.63
C LEU A 30 5.93 8.26 -5.75
N ALA A 31 6.81 9.18 -6.17
CA ALA A 31 6.42 10.57 -6.41
C ALA A 31 5.32 10.68 -7.48
N GLN A 32 5.39 9.88 -8.54
CA GLN A 32 4.32 9.81 -9.54
C GLN A 32 3.03 9.22 -8.95
N LEU A 33 3.11 8.10 -8.25
CA LEU A 33 1.94 7.43 -7.67
C LEU A 33 1.21 8.32 -6.65
N VAL A 34 1.96 8.95 -5.75
CA VAL A 34 1.42 9.80 -4.68
C VAL A 34 0.78 11.08 -5.22
N ASN A 35 1.28 11.61 -6.34
CA ASN A 35 0.75 12.82 -6.96
C ASN A 35 -0.25 12.54 -8.09
N THR A 36 -0.50 11.28 -8.42
CA THR A 36 -1.48 10.91 -9.45
C THR A 36 -2.90 11.15 -8.91
N PRO A 37 -3.77 11.87 -9.64
CA PRO A 37 -5.15 12.05 -9.22
C PRO A 37 -5.88 10.70 -9.19
N LEU A 38 -6.43 10.36 -8.03
CA LEU A 38 -7.16 9.11 -7.84
C LEU A 38 -8.46 9.15 -8.64
N LYS A 39 -8.63 8.19 -9.55
CA LYS A 39 -9.90 7.98 -10.26
C LYS A 39 -10.83 7.11 -9.41
N PRO A 40 -12.15 7.38 -9.42
CA PRO A 40 -13.10 6.54 -8.72
C PRO A 40 -13.05 5.11 -9.27
N ILE A 41 -12.97 4.15 -8.36
CA ILE A 41 -12.95 2.73 -8.69
C ILE A 41 -14.35 2.34 -9.21
N LYS A 42 -14.42 1.70 -10.38
CA LYS A 42 -15.68 1.17 -10.93
C LYS A 42 -16.35 0.25 -9.90
N ASN A 43 -17.67 0.33 -9.74
CA ASN A 43 -18.43 -0.44 -8.73
C ASN A 43 -18.09 -1.94 -8.69
N LYS A 44 -17.91 -2.57 -9.85
CA LYS A 44 -17.50 -3.98 -9.95
C LYS A 44 -16.12 -4.25 -9.31
N ASN A 45 -15.15 -3.36 -9.54
CA ASN A 45 -13.82 -3.49 -8.97
C ASN A 45 -13.84 -3.20 -7.46
N LYS A 46 -14.68 -2.26 -7.02
CA LYS A 46 -14.89 -1.96 -5.61
C LYS A 46 -15.38 -3.20 -4.85
N GLN A 47 -16.38 -3.91 -5.40
CA GLN A 47 -16.89 -5.15 -4.78
C GLN A 47 -15.80 -6.23 -4.68
N LYS A 48 -14.98 -6.42 -5.72
CA LYS A 48 -13.86 -7.36 -5.68
C LYS A 48 -12.83 -7.01 -4.62
N ILE A 49 -12.44 -5.74 -4.52
CA ILE A 49 -11.48 -5.28 -3.50
C ILE A 49 -12.05 -5.52 -2.10
N ILE A 50 -13.32 -5.18 -1.86
CA ILE A 50 -13.99 -5.45 -0.58
C ILE A 50 -13.95 -6.95 -0.25
N GLN A 51 -14.23 -7.80 -1.24
CA GLN A 51 -14.18 -9.25 -1.04
C GLN A 51 -12.77 -9.72 -0.65
N SER A 52 -11.74 -9.31 -1.39
CA SER A 52 -10.35 -9.69 -1.09
C SER A 52 -9.89 -9.19 0.27
N LEU A 53 -10.26 -7.97 0.67
CA LEU A 53 -9.96 -7.43 2.00
C LEU A 53 -10.64 -8.25 3.11
N ASN A 54 -11.91 -8.61 2.92
CA ASN A 54 -12.63 -9.45 3.88
C ASN A 54 -12.04 -10.86 3.98
N GLU A 55 -11.58 -11.44 2.87
CA GLU A 55 -10.88 -12.73 2.86
C GLU A 55 -9.56 -12.66 3.64
N LEU A 56 -8.78 -11.59 3.46
CA LEU A 56 -7.55 -11.36 4.22
C LEU A 56 -7.81 -11.19 5.73
N ILE A 57 -8.86 -10.45 6.10
CA ILE A 57 -9.25 -10.28 7.51
C ILE A 57 -9.60 -11.64 8.12
N LYS A 58 -10.44 -12.43 7.46
CA LYS A 58 -10.83 -13.77 7.94
C LYS A 58 -9.63 -14.71 8.04
N ALA A 59 -8.71 -14.67 7.08
CA ALA A 59 -7.48 -15.47 7.13
C ALA A 59 -6.62 -15.11 8.35
N LYS A 60 -6.46 -13.81 8.63
CA LYS A 60 -5.77 -13.33 9.83
C LYS A 60 -6.44 -13.78 11.12
N GLU A 61 -7.76 -13.65 11.22
CA GLU A 61 -8.53 -14.08 12.40
C GLU A 61 -8.39 -15.59 12.64
N LYS A 62 -8.49 -16.40 11.58
CA LYS A 62 -8.29 -17.84 11.67
C LYS A 62 -6.88 -18.21 12.12
N ALA A 63 -5.85 -17.54 11.59
CA ALA A 63 -4.46 -17.76 12.01
C ALA A 63 -4.23 -17.40 13.48
N LEU A 64 -4.85 -16.33 13.98
CA LEU A 64 -4.80 -15.94 15.40
C LEU A 64 -5.50 -16.98 16.30
N LEU A 65 -6.61 -17.57 15.84
CA LEU A 65 -7.33 -18.61 16.58
C LEU A 65 -6.62 -19.97 16.57
N SER A 66 -5.89 -20.30 15.50
CA SER A 66 -5.12 -21.55 15.40
C SER A 66 -3.79 -21.55 16.14
N ASN A 67 -3.31 -20.38 16.60
CA ASN A 67 -2.12 -20.24 17.45
C ASN A 67 -2.44 -20.23 18.95
N LYS A 68 -3.65 -20.68 19.35
CA LYS A 68 -4.06 -20.91 20.73
C LYS A 68 -4.23 -22.39 21.03
#